data_AF-A0A1V3PIA4-F1
#
_entry.id   AF-A0A1V3PIA4-F1
#
_cell.length_a   1.000
_cell.length_b   1.000
_cell.length_c   1.000
_cell.angle_alpha   90.00
_cell.angle_beta   90.00
_cell.angle_gamma   90.00
#
_symmetry.space_group_name_H-M   'P 1'
#
loop_
_entity.id
_entity.type
_entity.pdbx_description
1 polymer ?
#
loop_
_entity_poly.entity_id
_entity_poly.type
_entity_poly.pdbx_seq_one_letter_code
_entity_poly.pdbx_strand_id
1 'polypeptide(L)' 'MSQLEIAGFVASLCKDSLHRRLIRAMKKLAPAEFAFLRIPIDGLPLYLQGFVDSHVGWIRRFAG' A
#
# COMPACT_ATOMS: atom_id res chain seq x y z
N MET A 1 -1.69 -21.77 -22.63
CA MET A 1 -1.27 -20.36 -22.68
C MET A 1 -0.85 -19.93 -21.29
N SER A 2 0.24 -19.16 -21.14
CA SER A 2 0.70 -18.66 -19.85
C SER A 2 -0.11 -17.44 -19.42
N GLN A 3 -0.59 -17.40 -18.18
CA GLN A 3 -1.23 -16.21 -17.61
C GLN A 3 -0.20 -15.12 -17.34
N LEU A 4 -0.58 -13.85 -17.52
CA LEU A 4 0.21 -12.69 -17.14
C LEU A 4 -0.12 -12.29 -15.70
N GLU A 5 0.87 -12.37 -14.80
CA GLU A 5 0.69 -11.95 -13.41
C GLU A 5 0.83 -10.44 -13.24
N ILE A 6 -0.21 -9.81 -12.69
CA ILE A 6 -0.28 -8.40 -12.36
C ILE A 6 -0.28 -8.27 -10.85
N ALA A 7 0.84 -7.84 -10.29
CA ALA A 7 0.96 -7.52 -8.87
C ALA A 7 0.53 -6.07 -8.61
N GLY A 8 -0.34 -5.85 -7.63
CA GLY A 8 -0.83 -4.51 -7.30
C GLY A 8 -1.29 -4.38 -5.86
N PHE A 9 -1.26 -3.16 -5.34
CA PHE A 9 -1.74 -2.83 -4.01
C PHE A 9 -2.94 -1.87 -4.07
N VAL A 10 -3.67 -1.78 -2.96
CA VAL A 10 -4.75 -0.80 -2.80
C VAL A 10 -4.18 0.36 -1.99
N ALA A 11 -4.16 1.57 -2.54
CA ALA A 11 -3.65 2.78 -1.88
C ALA A 11 -4.57 3.31 -0.75
N SER A 12 -5.26 2.43 -0.03
CA SER A 12 -6.14 2.77 1.09
C SER A 12 -6.41 1.56 1.96
N LEU A 13 -6.24 1.73 3.28
CA LEU A 13 -6.50 0.70 4.28
C LEU A 13 -7.98 0.63 4.72
N CYS A 14 -8.77 1.65 4.41
CA CYS A 14 -10.19 1.69 4.76
C CYS A 14 -10.95 0.48 4.18
N LYS A 15 -11.86 -0.10 4.97
CA LYS A 15 -12.64 -1.29 4.61
C LYS A 15 -13.47 -1.04 3.34
N ASP A 16 -14.06 0.14 3.22
CA ASP A 16 -14.99 0.52 2.14
C ASP A 16 -14.39 1.56 1.18
N SER A 17 -13.08 1.52 0.94
CA SER A 17 -12.43 2.49 0.05
C SER A 17 -12.90 2.40 -1.40
N LEU A 18 -13.02 3.57 -2.03
CA LEU A 18 -13.35 3.66 -3.47
C LEU A 18 -12.30 2.94 -4.33
N HIS A 19 -11.02 3.02 -3.99
CA HIS A 19 -9.94 2.29 -4.66
C HIS A 19 -10.16 0.77 -4.63
N ARG A 20 -10.65 0.21 -3.51
CA ARG A 20 -10.96 -1.22 -3.42
C ARG A 20 -12.15 -1.61 -4.29
N ARG A 21 -13.15 -0.73 -4.42
CA ARG A 21 -14.27 -0.94 -5.35
C ARG A 21 -13.81 -0.90 -6.81
N LEU A 22 -12.98 0.08 -7.16
CA LEU A 22 -12.40 0.22 -8.50
C LEU A 22 -11.57 -1.01 -8.90
N ILE A 23 -10.63 -1.42 -8.06
CA ILE A 23 -9.78 -2.60 -8.35
C ILE A 23 -10.63 -3.87 -8.50
N ARG A 24 -11.68 -4.06 -7.69
CA ARG A 24 -12.62 -5.18 -7.87
C ARG A 24 -13.35 -5.12 -9.21
N ALA A 25 -13.75 -3.94 -9.68
CA ALA A 25 -14.38 -3.78 -10.99
C ALA A 25 -13.39 -4.05 -12.12
N MET A 26 -12.17 -3.52 -12.04
CA MET A 26 -11.11 -3.77 -13.03
C MET A 26 -10.79 -5.26 -13.17
N LYS A 27 -10.70 -6.00 -12.06
CA LYS A 27 -10.50 -7.46 -12.08
C LYS A 27 -11.61 -8.21 -12.83
N LYS A 28 -12.85 -7.72 -12.76
CA LYS A 28 -13.99 -8.33 -13.47
C LYS A 28 -14.02 -8.00 -14.97
N LEU A 29 -13.46 -6.85 -15.35
CA LEU A 29 -13.39 -6.38 -16.74
C LEU A 29 -12.12 -6.83 -17.46
N ALA A 30 -11.15 -7.37 -16.71
CA ALA A 30 -9.87 -7.77 -17.26
C ALA A 30 -9.98 -9.01 -18.17
N PRO A 31 -9.12 -9.12 -19.19
CA PRO A 31 -8.97 -10.34 -19.98
C PRO A 31 -8.68 -11.57 -19.12
N ALA A 32 -9.15 -12.75 -19.56
CA ALA A 32 -9.00 -14.01 -18.83
C ALA A 32 -7.54 -14.49 -18.70
N GLU A 33 -6.65 -13.97 -19.54
CA GLU A 33 -5.21 -14.22 -19.47
C GLU A 33 -4.52 -13.50 -18.31
N PHE A 34 -5.19 -12.55 -17.63
CA PHE A 34 -4.61 -11.82 -16.50
C PHE A 34 -4.88 -12.51 -15.17
N ALA A 35 -3.83 -12.72 -14.39
CA ALA A 35 -3.90 -13.16 -13.00
C ALA A 35 -3.50 -12.01 -12.07
N PHE A 36 -4.30 -11.71 -11.04
CA PHE A 36 -4.06 -10.56 -10.17
C PHE A 36 -3.60 -10.95 -8.77
N LEU A 37 -2.36 -10.58 -8.42
CA LEU A 37 -1.79 -10.74 -7.09
C LEU A 37 -1.95 -9.45 -6.27
N ARG A 38 -2.58 -9.53 -5.09
CA ARG A 38 -2.71 -8.38 -4.19
C ARG A 38 -1.51 -8.32 -3.24
N ILE A 39 -0.79 -7.21 -3.25
CA ILE A 39 0.27 -6.89 -2.29
C ILE A 39 -0.36 -6.18 -1.07
N PRO A 40 -0.28 -6.74 0.15
CA PRO A 40 -0.68 -6.05 1.38
C PRO A 40 0.30 -4.92 1.72
N ILE A 41 -0.21 -3.80 2.20
CA ILE A 41 0.59 -2.62 2.61
C ILE A 41 0.30 -2.16 4.05
N ASP A 42 -0.63 -2.83 4.73
CA ASP A 42 -1.08 -2.54 6.09
C ASP A 42 -0.04 -2.86 7.17
N GLY A 43 0.84 -3.82 6.90
CA GLY A 43 1.93 -4.20 7.82
C GLY A 43 3.26 -3.51 7.56
N LEU A 44 3.34 -2.57 6.60
CA LEU A 44 4.61 -1.93 6.28
C LEU A 44 5.02 -0.95 7.39
N PRO A 45 6.29 -0.98 7.85
CA PRO A 45 6.78 -0.01 8.79
C PRO A 45 6.81 1.38 8.14
N LEU A 46 6.56 2.40 8.94
CA LEU A 46 6.77 3.78 8.51
C LEU A 46 8.26 4.01 8.25
N TYR A 47 8.56 4.62 7.11
CA TYR A 47 9.93 4.86 6.69
C TYR A 47 10.66 5.75 7.71
N LEU A 48 11.75 5.24 8.28
CA LEU A 48 12.63 5.92 9.23
C LEU A 48 11.94 6.50 10.49
N GLN A 49 10.73 6.07 10.85
CA GLN A 49 9.98 6.69 11.95
C GLN A 49 10.77 6.75 13.26
N GLY A 50 11.42 5.65 13.65
CA GLY A 50 12.24 5.63 14.88
C GLY A 50 13.44 6.58 14.84
N PHE A 51 14.07 6.76 13.68
CA PHE A 51 15.13 7.75 13.50
C PHE A 51 14.57 9.17 13.64
N VAL A 52 13.49 9.47 12.91
CA VAL A 52 12.81 10.78 12.93
C VAL A 52 12.35 11.13 14.36
N ASP A 53 11.73 10.19 15.06
CA ASP A 53 11.27 10.37 16.44
C ASP A 53 12.43 10.74 17.38
N SER A 54 13.57 10.04 17.25
CA SER A 54 14.77 10.34 18.03
C SER A 54 15.32 11.74 17.74
N HIS A 55 15.33 12.13 16.47
CA HIS A 55 15.88 13.39 16.01
C HIS A 55 15.00 14.56 16.45
N VAL A 56 13.68 14.44 16.28
CA VAL A 56 12.69 15.42 16.78
C VAL A 56 12.78 15.54 18.30
N GLY A 57 12.97 14.44 19.02
CA GLY A 57 13.19 14.45 20.46
C GLY A 57 14.46 15.20 20.87
N TRP A 58 15.55 15.08 20.10
CA TRP A 58 16.78 15.84 20.34
C TRP A 58 16.58 17.35 20.13
N ILE A 59 15.95 17.75 19.02
CA ILE A 59 15.65 19.16 18.71
C ILE A 59 14.86 19.80 19.86
N ARG A 60 13.78 19.15 20.29
CA ARG A 60 12.93 19.65 21.39
C ARG A 60 13.66 19.81 22.72
N ARG A 61 14.74 19.06 22.95
CA ARG A 61 15.52 19.12 24.20
C ARG A 61 16.62 20.16 24.19
N PHE A 62 17.22 20.42 23.03
CA PHE A 62 18.49 21.15 22.97
C PHE A 62 18.51 22.36 22.02
N ALA A 63 17.53 22.46 21.12
CA ALA A 63 17.49 23.50 20.09
C ALA A 63 16.26 24.43 20.19
N GLY A 64 15.47 24.31 21.27
CA GLY A 64 14.31 25.16 21.59
C GLY A 64 14.55 26.01 22.82
#